data_AF-A0AA42XJA1-F1
#
_entry.id   AF-A0AA42XJA1-F1
#
_cell.length_a   1.000
_cell.length_b   1.000
_cell.length_c   1.000
_cell.angle_alpha   90.00
_cell.angle_beta   90.00
_cell.angle_gamma   90.00
#
_symmetry.space_group_name_H-M   'P 1'
#
loop_
_entity.id
_entity.type
_entity.pdbx_description
1 polymer ?
#
loop_
_entity_poly.entity_id
_entity_poly.type
_entity_poly.pdbx_seq_one_letter_code
_entity_poly.pdbx_strand_id
1 'polypeptide(L)'
;MDRFKKAIELSFRIRPVGITLAAAYALSCLASRQFSLDQFFLPAGIRAAALLIVPPRLWPYLLLGEYAYFATLRIPMIDSYGLAWVILASTLLMPMAMLVVHLHLRRMPSDAATGLWLLSLSICTALFVPALNLSISYVLWSNPPPSNLLDAVDRTIFGHFAAIITLLPLAFLWAQRHVDPSWSTRFVAPTAAAILAMLILGLGMQLTDSSAHTTRTHLVLLSALPAIALTFMHGWRGAAIAIPLLNLPLHGATPSTGLPSSFDLGTFATQQNMAVISVALLALGSSISYHHQRARARWQAERNALRLARSSHQTSERELRERAAHLKHLGEGMDSSLSEMVSWLKAQGHHAVANSLQHASSVHSRLFREQASMVYPTGLEQVGLYIALHAGGACEIWNNTHRVIPPRLAGNPCLLSVDLQLAIYRSLIEAVSLLLELETGQVCVRARSGRAGGRRGIVAVVSLLDRGCTLSARTTDQAVERLAGRMLAYGGTVHCRGNRLRLVLHESITHAAPAAA
;
A
#
# COMPACT_ATOMS: atom_id res chain seq x y z
N MET A 1 -18.22 10.68 -7.55
CA MET A 1 -19.08 11.22 -8.63
C MET A 1 -19.51 12.68 -8.39
N ASP A 2 -19.46 13.22 -7.16
CA ASP A 2 -19.85 14.63 -6.89
C ASP A 2 -18.91 15.72 -7.41
N ARG A 3 -17.66 15.39 -7.80
CA ARG A 3 -16.78 16.36 -8.49
C ARG A 3 -17.22 16.71 -9.91
N PHE A 4 -18.11 15.92 -10.53
CA PHE A 4 -18.43 16.04 -11.96
C PHE A 4 -19.61 16.97 -12.26
N LYS A 5 -20.56 17.19 -11.34
CA LYS A 5 -21.70 18.09 -11.60
C LYS A 5 -21.31 19.56 -11.73
N LYS A 6 -20.16 19.97 -11.18
CA LYS A 6 -19.60 21.33 -11.32
C LYS A 6 -18.71 21.54 -12.56
N ALA A 7 -18.52 20.52 -13.40
CA ALA A 7 -17.58 20.58 -14.53
C ALA A 7 -18.21 21.10 -15.85
N ILE A 8 -19.54 21.25 -15.92
CA ILE A 8 -20.26 21.56 -17.17
C ILE A 8 -20.89 22.97 -17.17
N GLU A 9 -20.78 23.75 -16.09
CA GLU A 9 -21.11 25.17 -16.14
C GLU A 9 -19.94 25.96 -16.75
N LEU A 10 -19.93 26.06 -18.08
CA LEU A 10 -19.17 27.04 -18.87
C LEU A 10 -19.68 28.46 -18.57
N SER A 11 -19.47 28.95 -17.34
CA SER A 11 -19.57 30.37 -17.05
C SER A 11 -18.21 31.02 -17.35
N PHE A 12 -18.06 31.55 -18.56
CA PHE A 12 -16.94 32.41 -18.95
C PHE A 12 -17.02 33.76 -18.19
N ARG A 13 -16.86 33.74 -16.86
CA ARG A 13 -16.54 34.96 -16.11
C ARG A 13 -15.04 35.18 -16.22
N ILE A 14 -14.65 36.24 -16.94
CA ILE A 14 -13.27 36.71 -17.02
C ILE A 14 -12.84 37.04 -15.59
N ARG A 15 -12.02 36.18 -14.99
CA ARG A 15 -11.47 36.41 -13.65
C ARG A 15 -10.11 37.08 -13.83
N PRO A 16 -9.78 38.13 -13.06
CA PRO A 16 -8.45 38.77 -13.13
C PRO A 16 -7.32 37.75 -12.91
N VAL A 17 -7.58 36.73 -12.09
CA VAL A 17 -6.69 35.59 -11.84
C VAL A 17 -6.32 34.82 -13.12
N GLY A 18 -7.22 34.72 -14.09
CA GLY A 18 -6.95 34.06 -15.36
C GLY A 18 -6.03 34.87 -16.27
N ILE A 19 -6.18 36.19 -16.28
CA ILE A 19 -5.30 37.09 -17.07
C ILE A 19 -3.89 37.10 -16.46
N THR A 20 -3.77 37.16 -15.13
CA THR A 20 -2.47 37.05 -14.47
C THR A 20 -1.80 35.71 -14.76
N LEU A 21 -2.57 34.62 -14.85
CA LEU A 21 -2.05 33.30 -15.22
C LEU A 21 -1.53 33.28 -16.66
N ALA A 22 -2.28 33.87 -17.61
CA ALA A 22 -1.86 33.98 -19.00
C ALA A 22 -0.56 34.79 -19.14
N ALA A 23 -0.47 35.92 -18.44
CA ALA A 23 0.73 36.77 -18.43
C ALA A 23 1.94 36.05 -17.79
N ALA A 24 1.75 35.41 -16.64
CA ALA A 24 2.80 34.64 -15.98
C ALA A 24 3.30 33.47 -16.85
N TYR A 25 2.40 32.78 -17.53
CA TYR A 25 2.75 31.73 -18.48
C TYR A 25 3.58 32.28 -19.65
N ALA A 26 3.10 33.35 -20.30
CA ALA A 26 3.82 33.97 -21.41
C ALA A 26 5.22 34.47 -21.02
N LEU A 27 5.33 35.14 -19.87
CA LEU A 27 6.62 35.59 -19.32
C LEU A 27 7.55 34.43 -19.01
N SER A 28 7.03 33.32 -18.46
CA SER A 28 7.83 32.12 -18.19
C SER A 28 8.38 31.52 -19.49
N CYS A 29 7.56 31.45 -20.54
CA CYS A 29 8.00 30.98 -21.86
C CYS A 29 9.06 31.92 -22.48
N LEU A 30 8.87 33.23 -22.41
CA LEU A 30 9.84 34.23 -22.90
C LEU A 30 11.18 34.14 -22.17
N ALA A 31 11.16 34.09 -20.84
CA ALA A 31 12.37 33.95 -20.04
C ALA A 31 13.08 32.63 -20.36
N SER A 32 12.34 31.52 -20.43
CA SER A 32 12.89 30.19 -20.74
C SER A 32 13.50 30.11 -22.14
N ARG A 33 13.00 30.91 -23.09
CA ARG A 33 13.50 30.95 -24.47
C ARG A 33 14.92 31.48 -24.54
N GLN A 34 15.28 32.46 -23.71
CA GLN A 34 16.65 33.01 -23.68
C GLN A 34 17.70 31.97 -23.29
N PHE A 35 17.29 30.98 -22.49
CA PHE A 35 18.13 29.87 -22.07
C PHE A 35 17.94 28.61 -22.92
N SER A 36 17.06 28.60 -23.92
CA SER A 36 16.76 27.38 -24.67
C SER A 36 17.74 27.11 -25.80
N LEU A 37 18.13 25.85 -25.93
CA LEU A 37 18.90 25.31 -27.06
C LEU A 37 18.01 24.36 -27.87
N ASP A 38 18.37 24.05 -29.11
CA ASP A 38 17.66 23.04 -29.91
C ASP A 38 17.64 21.68 -29.21
N GLN A 39 18.72 21.36 -28.48
CA GLN A 39 18.88 20.13 -27.71
C GLN A 39 18.12 20.11 -26.37
N PHE A 40 17.59 21.25 -25.91
CA PHE A 40 16.81 21.36 -24.68
C PHE A 40 15.82 22.54 -24.75
N PHE A 41 14.64 22.27 -25.33
CA PHE A 41 13.64 23.30 -25.60
C PHE A 41 12.71 23.51 -24.40
N LEU A 42 13.18 24.32 -23.44
CA LEU A 42 12.53 24.54 -22.14
C LEU A 42 11.04 24.98 -22.22
N PRO A 43 10.60 25.83 -23.18
CA PRO A 43 9.18 26.17 -23.33
C PRO A 43 8.26 24.96 -23.50
N ALA A 44 8.71 23.87 -24.13
CA ALA A 44 7.89 22.66 -24.25
C ALA A 44 7.65 21.97 -22.90
N GLY A 45 8.67 21.92 -22.05
CA GLY A 45 8.52 21.42 -20.69
C GLY A 45 7.60 22.28 -19.84
N ILE A 46 7.70 23.62 -19.95
CA ILE A 46 6.81 24.57 -19.26
C ILE A 46 5.36 24.40 -19.72
N ARG A 47 5.13 24.25 -21.03
CA ARG A 47 3.80 23.99 -21.59
C ARG A 47 3.16 22.75 -20.99
N ALA A 48 3.88 21.63 -20.99
CA ALA A 48 3.37 20.37 -20.47
C ALA A 48 3.17 20.40 -18.94
N ALA A 49 4.09 21.05 -18.22
CA ALA A 49 3.97 21.27 -16.77
C ALA A 49 2.77 22.15 -16.40
N ALA A 50 2.55 23.25 -17.13
CA ALA A 50 1.43 24.16 -16.89
C ALA A 50 0.08 23.46 -17.07
N LEU A 51 -0.05 22.60 -18.10
CA LEU A 51 -1.27 21.82 -18.34
C LEU A 51 -1.58 20.80 -17.24
N LEU A 52 -0.56 20.30 -16.52
CA LEU A 52 -0.75 19.40 -15.38
C LEU A 52 -1.09 20.14 -14.07
N ILE A 53 -0.45 21.29 -13.82
CA ILE A 53 -0.65 22.07 -12.59
C ILE A 53 -1.98 22.81 -12.62
N VAL A 54 -2.36 23.36 -13.78
CA VAL A 54 -3.53 24.21 -13.93
C VAL A 54 -4.76 23.34 -14.23
N PRO A 55 -5.88 23.51 -13.50
CA PRO A 55 -7.09 22.73 -13.74
C PRO A 55 -7.68 23.01 -15.14
N PRO A 56 -8.29 22.01 -15.83
CA PRO A 56 -8.76 22.14 -17.21
C PRO A 56 -9.67 23.35 -17.50
N ARG A 57 -10.45 23.79 -16.50
CA ARG A 57 -11.30 24.99 -16.58
C ARG A 57 -10.55 26.30 -16.86
N LEU A 58 -9.25 26.37 -16.55
CA LEU A 58 -8.41 27.55 -16.76
C LEU A 58 -7.48 27.43 -17.99
N TRP A 59 -7.51 26.30 -18.71
CA TRP A 59 -6.72 26.10 -19.92
C TRP A 59 -6.93 27.16 -21.00
N PRO A 60 -8.13 27.75 -21.22
CA PRO A 60 -8.29 28.84 -22.17
C PRO A 60 -7.39 30.05 -21.90
N TYR A 61 -7.05 30.32 -20.63
CA TYR A 61 -6.12 31.39 -20.28
C TYR A 61 -4.66 31.02 -20.62
N LEU A 62 -4.27 29.75 -20.48
CA LEU A 62 -2.97 29.28 -20.95
C LEU A 62 -2.85 29.38 -22.47
N LEU A 63 -3.93 29.08 -23.20
CA LEU A 63 -4.00 29.25 -24.65
C LEU A 63 -3.78 30.72 -25.05
N LEU A 64 -4.41 31.65 -24.34
CA LEU A 64 -4.21 33.08 -24.56
C LEU A 64 -2.76 33.51 -24.32
N GLY A 65 -2.13 33.01 -23.24
CA GLY A 65 -0.72 33.26 -22.96
C GLY A 65 0.23 32.69 -24.03
N GLU A 66 -0.08 31.50 -24.55
CA GLU A 66 0.67 30.90 -25.66
C GLU A 66 0.60 31.75 -26.93
N TYR A 67 -0.58 32.28 -27.26
CA TYR A 67 -0.75 33.16 -28.42
C TYR A 67 0.04 34.46 -28.26
N ALA A 68 0.04 35.05 -27.06
CA ALA A 68 0.88 36.21 -26.78
C ALA A 68 2.38 35.90 -26.93
N TYR A 69 2.83 34.74 -26.42
CA TYR A 69 4.21 34.27 -26.60
C TYR A 69 4.56 34.07 -28.08
N PHE A 70 3.76 33.33 -28.84
CA PHE A 70 4.05 33.11 -30.27
C PHE A 70 3.94 34.37 -31.12
N ALA A 71 3.05 35.30 -30.78
CA ALA A 71 2.96 36.59 -31.46
C ALA A 71 4.31 37.31 -31.47
N THR A 72 4.99 37.39 -30.32
CA THR A 72 6.31 38.04 -30.23
C THR A 72 7.40 37.36 -31.06
N LEU A 73 7.32 36.04 -31.26
CA LEU A 73 8.34 35.27 -31.97
C LEU A 73 8.08 35.13 -33.48
N ARG A 74 6.82 35.06 -33.89
CA ARG A 74 6.43 34.67 -35.26
C ARG A 74 5.88 35.82 -36.10
N ILE A 75 5.36 36.89 -35.49
CA ILE A 75 4.97 38.10 -36.24
C ILE A 75 6.15 38.70 -37.03
N PRO A 76 7.37 38.80 -36.47
CA PRO A 76 8.52 39.31 -37.23
C PRO A 76 8.92 38.41 -38.41
N MET A 77 8.41 37.17 -38.48
CA MET A 77 8.74 36.21 -39.52
C MET A 77 7.67 36.11 -40.63
N ILE A 78 6.66 36.99 -40.62
CA ILE A 78 5.60 37.01 -41.63
C ILE A 78 6.18 37.19 -43.03
N ASP A 79 7.14 38.10 -43.20
CA ASP A 79 7.74 38.39 -44.49
C ASP A 79 8.59 37.24 -45.04
N SER A 80 9.11 36.37 -44.16
CA SER A 80 9.99 35.25 -44.53
C SER A 80 9.25 33.94 -44.78
N TYR A 81 8.19 33.65 -44.01
CA TYR A 81 7.50 32.34 -44.03
C TYR A 81 6.00 32.42 -44.32
N GLY A 82 5.46 33.63 -44.50
CA GLY A 82 4.07 33.86 -44.85
C GLY A 82 3.09 33.83 -43.67
N LEU A 83 1.99 34.57 -43.83
CA LEU A 83 0.95 34.74 -42.81
C LEU A 83 0.23 33.42 -42.45
N ALA A 84 0.03 32.54 -43.43
CA ALA A 84 -0.61 31.24 -43.20
C ALA A 84 0.18 30.36 -42.22
N TRP A 85 1.51 30.33 -42.34
CA TRP A 85 2.38 29.60 -41.42
C TRP A 85 2.30 30.18 -40.01
N VAL A 86 2.37 31.51 -39.87
CA VAL A 86 2.30 32.18 -38.56
C VAL A 86 1.00 31.86 -37.83
N ILE A 87 -0.14 31.88 -38.51
CA ILE A 87 -1.44 31.58 -37.91
C ILE A 87 -1.52 30.10 -37.54
N LEU A 88 -1.28 29.20 -38.50
CA LEU A 88 -1.53 27.76 -38.32
C LEU A 88 -0.55 27.14 -37.31
N ALA A 89 0.74 27.49 -37.43
CA ALA A 89 1.74 27.00 -36.49
C ALA A 89 1.48 27.52 -35.07
N SER A 90 0.91 28.71 -34.88
CA SER A 90 0.71 29.30 -33.53
C SER A 90 -0.57 28.84 -32.87
N THR A 91 -1.62 28.59 -33.66
CA THR A 91 -2.93 28.24 -33.15
C THR A 91 -3.06 26.76 -32.81
N LEU A 92 -2.39 25.86 -33.54
CA LEU A 92 -2.60 24.40 -33.38
C LEU A 92 -1.72 23.72 -32.32
N LEU A 93 -0.58 24.30 -31.91
CA LEU A 93 0.38 23.63 -31.01
C LEU A 93 -0.15 23.38 -29.61
N MET A 94 -0.71 24.40 -28.98
CA MET A 94 -1.25 24.29 -27.63
C MET A 94 -2.51 23.40 -27.59
N PRO A 95 -3.48 23.50 -28.51
CA PRO A 95 -4.59 22.54 -28.58
C PRO A 95 -4.14 21.09 -28.72
N MET A 96 -3.09 20.81 -29.49
CA MET A 96 -2.52 19.47 -29.59
C MET A 96 -1.96 19.00 -28.23
N ALA A 97 -1.18 19.85 -27.55
CA ALA A 97 -0.67 19.53 -26.22
C ALA A 97 -1.81 19.31 -25.19
N MET A 98 -2.84 20.16 -25.23
CA MET A 98 -4.05 20.03 -24.42
C MET A 98 -4.76 18.70 -24.67
N LEU A 99 -4.90 18.29 -25.94
CA LEU A 99 -5.54 17.02 -26.30
C LEU A 99 -4.76 15.83 -25.74
N VAL A 100 -3.44 15.79 -25.93
CA VAL A 100 -2.58 14.70 -25.41
C VAL A 100 -2.68 14.61 -23.90
N VAL A 101 -2.53 15.73 -23.19
CA VAL A 101 -2.61 15.78 -21.71
C VAL A 101 -4.01 15.39 -21.24
N HIS A 102 -5.07 15.88 -21.88
CA HIS A 102 -6.46 15.55 -21.53
C HIS A 102 -6.76 14.06 -21.67
N LEU A 103 -6.32 13.44 -22.76
CA LEU A 103 -6.49 12.00 -22.98
C LEU A 103 -5.74 11.18 -21.93
N HIS A 104 -4.55 11.61 -21.51
CA HIS A 104 -3.79 10.96 -20.45
C HIS A 104 -4.42 11.15 -19.07
N LEU A 105 -4.92 12.35 -18.75
CA LEU A 105 -5.61 12.65 -17.49
C LEU A 105 -6.90 11.83 -17.32
N ARG A 106 -7.58 11.48 -18.42
CA ARG A 106 -8.75 10.57 -18.40
C ARG A 106 -8.40 9.14 -17.97
N ARG A 107 -7.15 8.71 -18.13
CA ARG A 107 -6.66 7.37 -17.80
C ARG A 107 -5.64 7.43 -16.66
N MET A 108 -5.95 8.18 -15.60
CA MET A 108 -5.05 8.35 -14.47
C MET A 108 -4.78 7.00 -13.78
N PRO A 109 -3.53 6.51 -13.73
CA PRO A 109 -3.21 5.21 -13.15
C PRO A 109 -3.11 5.25 -11.63
N SER A 110 -2.94 4.08 -11.01
CA SER A 110 -2.52 3.96 -9.61
C SER A 110 -1.12 4.57 -9.38
N ASP A 111 -0.80 4.90 -8.12
CA ASP A 111 0.51 5.46 -7.71
C ASP A 111 1.69 4.61 -8.25
N ALA A 112 1.52 3.29 -8.26
CA ALA A 112 2.49 2.33 -8.81
C ALA A 112 2.83 2.52 -10.31
N ALA A 113 1.85 2.86 -11.16
CA ALA A 113 2.04 3.02 -12.60
C ALA A 113 2.24 4.48 -13.03
N THR A 114 2.33 5.39 -12.06
CA THR A 114 2.45 6.83 -12.30
C THR A 114 3.73 7.20 -13.06
N GLY A 115 4.87 6.60 -12.73
CA GLY A 115 6.13 6.88 -13.44
C GLY A 115 6.07 6.48 -14.92
N LEU A 116 5.52 5.32 -15.25
CA LEU A 116 5.39 4.87 -16.64
C LEU A 116 4.36 5.70 -17.41
N TRP A 117 3.29 6.15 -16.74
CA TRP A 117 2.31 7.08 -17.32
C TRP A 117 2.91 8.45 -17.61
N LEU A 118 3.74 9.00 -16.71
CA LEU A 118 4.49 10.24 -16.93
C LEU A 118 5.45 10.11 -18.11
N LEU A 119 6.10 8.95 -18.25
CA LEU A 119 6.97 8.65 -19.39
C LEU A 119 6.18 8.61 -20.70
N SER A 120 5.05 7.90 -20.73
CA SER A 120 4.14 7.88 -21.89
C SER A 120 3.67 9.28 -22.26
N LEU A 121 3.24 10.08 -21.28
CA LEU A 121 2.80 11.45 -21.49
C LEU A 121 3.93 12.32 -22.06
N SER A 122 5.16 12.14 -21.57
CA SER A 122 6.34 12.84 -22.07
C SER A 122 6.63 12.50 -23.53
N ILE A 123 6.64 11.22 -23.88
CA ILE A 123 6.90 10.73 -25.24
C ILE A 123 5.81 11.21 -26.20
N CYS A 124 4.52 11.03 -25.86
CA CYS A 124 3.43 11.44 -26.72
C CYS A 124 3.46 12.97 -26.96
N THR A 125 3.68 13.77 -25.92
CA THR A 125 3.72 15.23 -26.06
C THR A 125 4.93 15.67 -26.89
N ALA A 126 6.10 15.04 -26.66
CA ALA A 126 7.32 15.31 -27.41
C ALA A 126 7.31 14.80 -28.85
N LEU A 127 6.41 13.87 -29.20
CA LEU A 127 6.24 13.40 -30.56
C LEU A 127 5.22 14.26 -31.31
N PHE A 128 3.98 14.35 -30.81
CA PHE A 128 2.88 14.96 -31.56
C PHE A 128 3.00 16.48 -31.72
N VAL A 129 3.46 17.19 -30.69
CA VAL A 129 3.54 18.66 -30.74
C VAL A 129 4.59 19.14 -31.75
N PRO A 130 5.87 18.72 -31.67
CA PRO A 130 6.85 19.14 -32.67
C PRO A 130 6.63 18.50 -34.03
N ALA A 131 6.10 17.27 -34.14
CA ALA A 131 5.74 16.70 -35.44
C ALA A 131 4.71 17.57 -36.17
N LEU A 132 3.67 18.02 -35.47
CA LEU A 132 2.68 18.94 -36.03
C LEU A 132 3.32 20.26 -36.46
N ASN A 133 4.21 20.83 -35.65
CA ASN A 133 4.94 22.06 -36.00
C ASN A 133 5.79 21.88 -37.27
N LEU A 134 6.53 20.77 -37.35
CA LEU A 134 7.41 20.46 -38.47
C LEU A 134 6.61 20.18 -39.74
N SER A 135 5.50 19.44 -39.66
CA SER A 135 4.61 19.19 -40.79
C SER A 135 4.03 20.48 -41.35
N ILE A 136 3.52 21.37 -40.49
CA ILE A 136 3.00 22.69 -40.91
C ILE A 136 4.13 23.51 -41.55
N SER A 137 5.32 23.50 -40.95
CA SER A 137 6.48 24.25 -41.44
C SER A 137 6.94 23.75 -42.80
N TYR A 138 7.07 22.44 -42.98
CA TYR A 138 7.53 21.84 -44.23
C TYR A 138 6.55 22.04 -45.39
N VAL A 139 5.24 22.01 -45.12
CA VAL A 139 4.21 22.22 -46.14
C VAL A 139 4.11 23.70 -46.57
N LEU A 140 4.38 24.65 -45.66
CA LEU A 140 4.14 26.08 -45.90
C LEU A 140 5.41 26.89 -46.19
N TRP A 141 6.60 26.39 -45.85
CA TRP A 141 7.84 27.10 -46.12
C TRP A 141 8.17 27.14 -47.62
N SER A 142 8.31 28.34 -48.16
CA SER A 142 8.71 28.55 -49.56
C SER A 142 10.20 28.26 -49.78
N ASN A 143 11.05 28.46 -48.77
CA ASN A 143 12.48 28.19 -48.79
C ASN A 143 12.90 27.46 -47.50
N PRO A 144 12.87 26.11 -47.46
CA PRO A 144 13.34 25.38 -46.29
C PRO A 144 14.87 25.53 -46.12
N PRO A 145 15.37 25.62 -44.88
CA PRO A 145 16.82 25.64 -44.63
C PRO A 145 17.46 24.33 -45.15
N PRO A 146 18.73 24.37 -45.61
CA PRO A 146 19.41 23.24 -46.25
C PRO A 146 19.76 22.06 -45.32
N SER A 147 19.17 22.01 -44.12
CA SER A 147 19.39 20.92 -43.16
C SER A 147 18.74 19.62 -43.62
N ASN A 148 19.41 18.50 -43.40
CA ASN A 148 18.80 17.17 -43.53
C ASN A 148 17.53 17.09 -42.69
N LEU A 149 16.40 16.74 -43.32
CA LEU A 149 15.10 16.64 -42.63
C LEU A 149 15.14 15.68 -41.45
N LEU A 150 15.87 14.56 -41.58
CA LEU A 150 16.03 13.58 -40.51
C LEU A 150 16.75 14.15 -39.30
N ASP A 151 17.85 14.90 -39.51
CA ASP A 151 18.62 15.51 -38.42
C ASP A 151 17.82 16.62 -37.71
N ALA A 152 17.03 17.39 -38.47
CA ALA A 152 16.16 18.43 -37.91
C ALA A 152 15.01 17.83 -37.08
N VAL A 153 14.42 16.73 -37.55
CA VAL A 153 13.36 15.99 -36.84
C VAL A 153 13.90 15.39 -35.55
N ASP A 154 15.03 14.70 -35.61
CA ASP A 154 15.65 14.06 -34.44
C ASP A 154 16.00 15.08 -33.35
N ARG A 155 16.73 16.14 -33.72
CA ARG A 155 17.11 17.22 -32.80
C ARG A 155 15.90 17.89 -32.15
N THR A 156 14.88 18.19 -32.95
CA THR A 156 13.68 18.89 -32.44
C THR A 156 12.89 18.01 -31.47
N ILE A 157 12.64 16.75 -31.83
CA ILE A 157 11.90 15.81 -30.97
C ILE A 157 12.67 15.54 -29.69
N PHE A 158 13.99 15.31 -29.80
CA PHE A 158 14.85 15.10 -28.64
C PHE A 158 14.83 16.30 -27.68
N GLY A 159 15.00 17.52 -28.18
CA GLY A 159 15.02 18.71 -27.33
C GLY A 159 13.69 18.99 -26.63
N HIS A 160 12.57 18.68 -27.28
CA HIS A 160 11.25 18.73 -26.65
C HIS A 160 11.11 17.64 -25.58
N PHE A 161 11.54 16.41 -25.88
CA PHE A 161 11.47 15.29 -24.95
C PHE A 161 12.31 15.55 -23.68
N ALA A 162 13.56 15.99 -23.84
CA ALA A 162 14.47 16.26 -22.73
C ALA A 162 13.92 17.34 -21.78
N ALA A 163 13.33 18.41 -22.32
CA ALA A 163 12.69 19.45 -21.50
C ALA A 163 11.41 18.94 -20.80
N ILE A 164 10.58 18.15 -21.49
CA ILE A 164 9.33 17.62 -20.94
C ILE A 164 9.61 16.61 -19.83
N ILE A 165 10.46 15.60 -20.06
CA ILE A 165 10.79 14.60 -19.03
C ILE A 165 11.44 15.25 -17.79
N THR A 166 12.11 16.39 -17.97
CA THR A 166 12.70 17.16 -16.87
C THR A 166 11.65 17.84 -16.00
N LEU A 167 10.68 18.55 -16.58
CA LEU A 167 9.74 19.37 -15.81
C LEU A 167 8.44 18.65 -15.46
N LEU A 168 8.00 17.70 -16.28
CA LEU A 168 6.68 17.07 -16.16
C LEU A 168 6.52 16.25 -14.87
N PRO A 169 7.46 15.38 -14.45
CA PRO A 169 7.33 14.62 -13.21
C PRO A 169 7.30 15.52 -11.98
N LEU A 170 8.12 16.58 -11.98
CA LEU A 170 8.17 17.56 -10.89
C LEU A 170 6.86 18.38 -10.80
N ALA A 171 6.33 18.81 -11.94
CA ALA A 171 5.05 19.51 -12.02
C ALA A 171 3.89 18.64 -11.49
N PHE A 172 3.91 17.35 -11.84
CA PHE A 172 2.93 16.40 -11.34
C PHE A 172 3.05 16.16 -9.83
N LEU A 173 4.28 16.02 -9.32
CA LEU A 173 4.54 15.91 -7.88
C LEU A 173 4.01 17.14 -7.13
N TRP A 174 4.22 18.34 -7.68
CA TRP A 174 3.69 19.58 -7.12
C TRP A 174 2.16 19.62 -7.14
N ALA A 175 1.52 19.20 -8.24
CA ALA A 175 0.07 19.14 -8.36
C ALA A 175 -0.55 18.18 -7.32
N GLN A 176 0.17 17.11 -6.94
CA GLN A 176 -0.29 16.13 -5.95
C GLN A 176 0.10 16.43 -4.49
N ARG A 177 0.76 17.57 -4.19
CA ARG A 177 1.29 17.87 -2.84
C ARG A 177 0.27 17.84 -1.70
N HIS A 178 -1.01 18.00 -2.01
CA HIS A 178 -2.10 18.03 -1.03
C HIS A 178 -2.87 16.70 -0.88
N VAL A 179 -2.59 15.71 -1.73
CA VAL A 179 -3.37 14.46 -1.78
C VAL A 179 -2.80 13.39 -0.85
N ASP A 180 -1.47 13.31 -0.69
CA ASP A 180 -0.83 12.25 0.11
C ASP A 180 0.34 12.78 0.98
N PRO A 181 0.15 13.00 2.29
CA PRO A 181 1.24 13.35 3.19
C PRO A 181 1.68 12.10 3.97
N SER A 182 2.48 11.24 3.37
CA SER A 182 3.26 10.28 4.18
C SER A 182 4.66 10.10 3.60
N TRP A 183 5.43 11.18 3.58
CA TRP A 183 6.88 11.07 3.53
C TRP A 183 7.32 10.36 4.80
N SER A 184 8.02 9.24 4.65
CA SER A 184 8.56 8.53 5.80
C SER A 184 9.58 9.42 6.50
N THR A 185 9.36 9.74 7.77
CA THR A 185 10.28 10.53 8.60
C THR A 185 11.68 9.92 8.65
N ARG A 186 11.79 8.61 8.44
CA ARG A 186 13.04 7.85 8.37
C ARG A 186 13.99 8.33 7.25
N PHE A 187 13.46 8.91 6.18
CA PHE A 187 14.24 9.24 4.99
C PHE A 187 14.53 10.74 4.80
N VAL A 188 14.17 11.59 5.78
CA VAL A 188 14.35 13.05 5.67
C VAL A 188 15.84 13.46 5.65
N ALA A 189 16.65 12.96 6.58
CA ALA A 189 18.09 13.27 6.59
C ALA A 189 18.82 12.76 5.32
N PRO A 190 18.67 11.48 4.91
CA PRO A 190 19.34 11.00 3.70
C PRO A 190 18.82 11.62 2.40
N THR A 191 17.57 12.09 2.33
CA THR A 191 17.09 12.86 1.16
C THR A 191 17.73 14.22 1.06
N ALA A 192 17.80 14.95 2.17
CA ALA A 192 18.46 16.25 2.21
C ALA A 192 19.94 16.11 1.80
N ALA A 193 20.63 15.09 2.30
CA ALA A 193 22.02 14.80 1.93
C ALA A 193 22.18 14.49 0.43
N ALA A 194 21.29 13.66 -0.14
CA ALA A 194 21.34 13.32 -1.56
C ALA A 194 21.06 14.54 -2.47
N ILE A 195 20.07 15.37 -2.12
CA ILE A 195 19.77 16.62 -2.85
C ILE A 195 20.97 17.57 -2.76
N LEU A 196 21.54 17.75 -1.58
CA LEU A 196 22.72 18.59 -1.38
C LEU A 196 23.92 18.10 -2.20
N ALA A 197 24.18 16.79 -2.22
CA ALA A 197 25.24 16.21 -3.04
C ALA A 197 25.03 16.47 -4.53
N MET A 198 23.79 16.33 -5.03
CA MET A 198 23.46 16.65 -6.42
C MET A 198 23.64 18.13 -6.75
N LEU A 199 23.27 19.03 -5.83
CA LEU A 199 23.48 20.47 -6.00
C LEU A 199 24.97 20.83 -6.04
N ILE A 200 25.79 20.25 -5.16
CA ILE A 200 27.25 20.46 -5.14
C ILE A 200 27.88 19.98 -6.45
N LEU A 201 27.50 18.79 -6.92
CA LEU A 201 28.00 18.26 -8.20
C LEU A 201 27.53 19.12 -9.39
N GLY A 202 26.28 19.58 -9.37
CA GLY A 202 25.73 20.49 -10.38
C GLY A 202 26.43 21.85 -10.40
N LEU A 203 26.82 22.39 -9.24
CA LEU A 203 27.66 23.59 -9.16
C LEU A 203 29.07 23.33 -9.73
N GLY A 204 29.66 22.18 -9.40
CA GLY A 204 30.96 21.76 -9.97
C GLY A 204 30.95 21.70 -11.50
N MET A 205 29.83 21.28 -12.10
CA MET A 205 29.66 21.27 -13.55
C MET A 205 29.66 22.68 -14.17
N GLN A 206 29.03 23.66 -13.51
CA GLN A 206 29.01 25.05 -13.96
C GLN A 206 30.37 25.74 -13.83
N LEU A 207 31.16 25.35 -12.82
CA LEU A 207 32.51 25.86 -12.59
C LEU A 207 33.57 25.21 -13.48
N THR A 208 33.22 24.14 -14.22
CA THR A 208 34.15 23.42 -15.09
C THR A 208 34.25 24.12 -16.46
N ASP A 209 35.46 24.33 -16.95
CA ASP A 209 35.72 25.00 -18.24
C ASP A 209 34.92 24.41 -19.40
N SER A 210 34.55 25.28 -20.34
CA SER A 210 33.73 24.95 -21.52
C SER A 210 34.32 23.84 -22.40
N SER A 211 35.65 23.70 -22.41
CA SER A 211 36.40 22.71 -23.20
C SER A 211 36.53 21.33 -22.53
N ALA A 212 36.27 21.21 -21.23
CA ALA A 212 36.50 19.98 -20.46
C ALA A 212 35.28 19.03 -20.49
N HIS A 213 34.89 18.58 -21.69
CA HIS A 213 33.71 17.73 -21.91
C HIS A 213 33.75 16.38 -21.16
N THR A 214 34.94 15.79 -21.01
CA THR A 214 35.15 14.52 -20.30
C THR A 214 34.88 14.67 -18.80
N THR A 215 35.45 15.70 -18.17
CA THR A 215 35.26 16.01 -16.74
C THR A 215 33.78 16.23 -16.41
N ARG A 216 33.05 16.97 -17.26
CA ARG A 216 31.61 17.16 -17.10
C ARG A 216 30.84 15.85 -17.19
N THR A 217 31.21 14.97 -18.12
CA THR A 217 30.58 13.65 -18.24
C THR A 217 30.82 12.80 -16.99
N HIS A 218 32.01 12.84 -16.39
CA HIS A 218 32.28 12.15 -15.13
C HIS A 218 31.47 12.72 -13.96
N LEU A 219 31.34 14.05 -13.83
CA LEU A 219 30.51 14.69 -12.81
C LEU A 219 29.04 14.31 -12.93
N VAL A 220 28.54 14.25 -14.17
CA VAL A 220 27.18 13.80 -14.48
C VAL A 220 26.97 12.35 -14.05
N LEU A 221 27.88 11.44 -14.43
CA LEU A 221 27.80 10.03 -14.02
C LEU A 221 27.86 9.87 -12.50
N LEU A 222 28.67 10.68 -11.81
CA LEU A 222 28.75 10.68 -10.35
C LEU A 222 27.44 11.17 -9.72
N SER A 223 26.79 12.19 -10.30
CA SER A 223 25.50 12.71 -9.85
C SER A 223 24.33 11.73 -10.05
N ALA A 224 24.49 10.73 -10.91
CA ALA A 224 23.49 9.67 -11.09
C ALA A 224 23.38 8.77 -9.85
N LEU A 225 24.44 8.59 -9.05
CA LEU A 225 24.40 7.76 -7.84
C LEU A 225 23.41 8.28 -6.78
N PRO A 226 23.49 9.56 -6.32
CA PRO A 226 22.49 10.11 -5.41
C PRO A 226 21.09 10.17 -6.02
N ALA A 227 20.96 10.33 -7.35
CA ALA A 227 19.68 10.26 -8.04
C ALA A 227 19.03 8.85 -7.96
N ILE A 228 19.83 7.81 -8.16
CA ILE A 228 19.41 6.42 -7.99
C ILE A 228 19.00 6.16 -6.53
N ALA A 229 19.79 6.64 -5.56
CA ALA A 229 19.47 6.51 -4.13
C ALA A 229 18.12 7.17 -3.78
N LEU A 230 17.87 8.40 -4.25
CA LEU A 230 16.58 9.08 -4.07
C LEU A 230 15.41 8.26 -4.65
N THR A 231 15.62 7.66 -5.81
CA THR A 231 14.63 6.80 -6.48
C THR A 231 14.36 5.51 -5.70
N PHE A 232 15.37 4.89 -5.11
CA PHE A 232 15.17 3.74 -4.20
C PHE A 232 14.39 4.10 -2.95
N MET A 233 14.64 5.28 -2.38
CA MET A 233 14.01 5.72 -1.15
C MET A 233 12.55 6.17 -1.34
N HIS A 234 12.24 6.82 -2.47
CA HIS A 234 10.94 7.48 -2.70
C HIS A 234 10.17 6.96 -3.92
N GLY A 235 10.69 5.96 -4.63
CA GLY A 235 10.09 5.45 -5.86
C GLY A 235 10.07 6.52 -6.95
N TRP A 236 8.92 6.67 -7.64
CA TRP A 236 8.76 7.63 -8.73
C TRP A 236 8.89 9.09 -8.26
N ARG A 237 8.54 9.39 -7.00
CA ARG A 237 8.67 10.74 -6.42
C ARG A 237 10.13 11.15 -6.27
N GLY A 238 11.02 10.19 -5.98
CA GLY A 238 12.46 10.41 -5.93
C GLY A 238 13.03 10.72 -7.30
N ALA A 239 12.63 9.95 -8.32
CA ALA A 239 12.98 10.21 -9.71
C ALA A 239 12.48 11.59 -10.17
N ALA A 240 11.26 11.98 -9.80
CA ALA A 240 10.69 13.27 -10.16
C ALA A 240 11.48 14.50 -9.64
N ILE A 241 12.19 14.35 -8.52
CA ILE A 241 13.09 15.38 -7.97
C ILE A 241 14.48 15.25 -8.58
N ALA A 242 14.98 14.02 -8.72
CA ALA A 242 16.33 13.77 -9.19
C ALA A 242 16.54 14.15 -10.67
N ILE A 243 15.56 13.90 -11.54
CA ILE A 243 15.65 14.19 -12.98
C ILE A 243 15.93 15.69 -13.25
N PRO A 244 15.18 16.66 -12.69
CA PRO A 244 15.53 18.07 -12.83
C PRO A 244 16.89 18.46 -12.22
N LEU A 245 17.25 17.87 -11.09
CA LEU A 245 18.55 18.13 -10.46
C LEU A 245 19.73 17.59 -11.29
N LEU A 246 19.50 16.61 -12.17
CA LEU A 246 20.50 16.13 -13.15
C LEU A 246 20.55 17.00 -14.40
N ASN A 247 19.39 17.29 -15.01
CA ASN A 247 19.34 17.90 -16.34
C ASN A 247 19.56 19.42 -16.33
N LEU A 248 19.05 20.14 -15.33
CA LEU A 248 19.16 21.61 -15.30
C LEU A 248 20.59 22.13 -15.10
N PRO A 249 21.43 21.55 -14.22
CA PRO A 249 22.82 22.00 -14.09
C PRO A 249 23.65 21.71 -15.35
N LEU A 250 23.43 20.56 -16.00
CA LEU A 250 24.06 20.25 -17.28
C LEU A 250 23.72 21.29 -18.34
N HIS A 251 22.43 21.62 -18.46
CA HIS A 251 21.95 22.65 -19.37
C HIS A 251 22.56 24.03 -19.05
N GLY A 252 22.60 24.43 -17.78
CA GLY A 252 23.23 25.69 -17.36
C GLY A 252 24.73 25.77 -17.66
N ALA A 253 25.42 24.63 -17.69
CA ALA A 253 26.84 24.56 -18.06
C ALA A 253 27.09 24.52 -19.57
N THR A 254 26.04 24.33 -20.40
CA THR A 254 26.17 24.36 -21.86
C THR A 254 26.15 25.81 -22.38
N PRO A 255 27.15 26.23 -23.18
CA PRO A 255 27.17 27.58 -23.74
C PRO A 255 26.01 27.77 -24.72
N SER A 256 25.25 28.84 -24.56
CA SER A 256 24.15 29.19 -25.48
C SER A 256 24.41 30.54 -26.14
N THR A 257 24.21 30.61 -27.46
CA THR A 257 24.36 31.85 -28.23
C THR A 257 23.08 32.70 -28.23
N GLY A 258 21.99 32.21 -27.62
CA GLY A 258 20.69 32.90 -27.56
C GLY A 258 19.94 33.02 -28.90
N LEU A 259 20.54 32.56 -30.00
CA LEU A 259 19.98 32.61 -31.35
C LEU A 259 19.15 31.34 -31.67
N PRO A 260 18.16 31.45 -32.58
CA PRO A 260 17.49 30.28 -33.16
C PRO A 260 18.52 29.33 -33.77
N SER A 261 18.36 28.00 -33.60
CA SER A 261 19.28 26.94 -34.07
C SER A 261 20.60 26.76 -33.31
N SER A 262 20.73 27.35 -32.11
CA SER A 262 21.88 27.13 -31.23
C SER A 262 21.99 25.67 -30.79
N PHE A 263 23.13 25.05 -31.10
CA PHE A 263 23.39 23.63 -30.91
C PHE A 263 24.87 23.39 -30.60
N ASP A 264 25.15 22.54 -29.63
CA ASP A 264 26.50 22.19 -29.22
C ASP A 264 26.72 20.67 -29.33
N LEU A 265 27.48 20.26 -30.34
CA LEU A 265 27.78 18.86 -30.62
C LEU A 265 28.50 18.17 -29.45
N GLY A 266 29.33 18.90 -28.70
CA GLY A 266 30.14 18.33 -27.61
C GLY A 266 29.33 17.95 -26.37
N THR A 267 28.18 18.59 -26.13
CA THR A 267 27.31 18.31 -24.99
C THR A 267 26.07 17.50 -25.36
N PHE A 268 25.74 17.41 -26.65
CA PHE A 268 24.61 16.63 -27.16
C PHE A 268 24.66 15.15 -26.74
N ALA A 269 25.81 14.49 -26.87
CA ALA A 269 25.96 13.08 -26.45
C ALA A 269 25.74 12.89 -24.94
N THR A 270 26.23 13.82 -24.11
CA THR A 270 26.01 13.80 -22.66
C THR A 270 24.53 14.01 -22.32
N GLN A 271 23.82 14.88 -23.03
CA GLN A 271 22.38 15.08 -22.86
C GLN A 271 21.56 13.86 -23.29
N GLN A 272 21.94 13.17 -24.37
CA GLN A 272 21.30 11.91 -24.77
C GLN A 272 21.44 10.84 -23.68
N ASN A 273 22.63 10.69 -23.10
CA ASN A 273 22.86 9.80 -21.97
C ASN A 273 21.98 10.17 -20.75
N MET A 274 21.78 11.47 -20.49
CA MET A 274 20.88 11.95 -19.44
C MET A 274 19.40 11.68 -19.71
N ALA A 275 18.96 11.79 -20.96
CA ALA A 275 17.61 11.42 -21.34
C ALA A 275 17.36 9.92 -21.08
N VAL A 276 18.32 9.06 -21.44
CA VAL A 276 18.28 7.62 -21.16
C VAL A 276 18.26 7.34 -19.65
N ILE A 277 19.11 8.00 -18.88
CA ILE A 277 19.13 7.87 -17.42
C ILE A 277 17.82 8.36 -16.80
N SER A 278 17.24 9.45 -17.30
CA SER A 278 15.95 9.99 -16.82
C SER A 278 14.80 9.01 -17.06
N VAL A 279 14.76 8.39 -18.25
CA VAL A 279 13.84 7.31 -18.59
C VAL A 279 14.02 6.12 -17.64
N ALA A 280 15.26 5.67 -17.44
CA ALA A 280 15.58 4.54 -16.57
C ALA A 280 15.19 4.82 -15.11
N LEU A 281 15.48 6.01 -14.58
CA LEU A 281 15.12 6.42 -13.22
C LEU A 281 13.60 6.46 -13.02
N LEU A 282 12.85 6.99 -13.98
CA LEU A 282 11.40 7.08 -13.88
C LEU A 282 10.73 5.68 -13.99
N ALA A 283 11.24 4.83 -14.89
CA ALA A 283 10.81 3.44 -15.01
C ALA A 283 11.14 2.63 -13.75
N LEU A 284 12.38 2.71 -13.25
CA LEU A 284 12.81 2.09 -11.99
C LEU A 284 11.98 2.58 -10.81
N GLY A 285 11.78 3.89 -10.70
CA GLY A 285 10.95 4.50 -9.67
C GLY A 285 9.51 3.98 -9.68
N SER A 286 8.93 3.75 -10.86
CA SER A 286 7.60 3.13 -10.99
C SER A 286 7.58 1.67 -10.52
N SER A 287 8.59 0.87 -10.90
CA SER A 287 8.71 -0.53 -10.47
C SER A 287 8.86 -0.65 -8.95
N ILE A 288 9.72 0.17 -8.34
CA ILE A 288 9.91 0.23 -6.89
C ILE A 288 8.62 0.65 -6.19
N SER A 289 7.91 1.63 -6.72
CA SER A 289 6.61 2.07 -6.18
C SER A 289 5.57 0.95 -6.24
N TYR A 290 5.51 0.20 -7.34
CA TYR A 290 4.64 -0.97 -7.49
C TYR A 290 4.92 -2.05 -6.44
N HIS A 291 6.19 -2.46 -6.27
CA HIS A 291 6.55 -3.48 -5.29
C HIS A 291 6.30 -3.02 -3.86
N HIS A 292 6.61 -1.76 -3.52
CA HIS A 292 6.30 -1.20 -2.20
C HIS A 292 4.80 -1.16 -1.92
N GLN A 293 3.98 -0.72 -2.88
CA GLN A 293 2.54 -0.66 -2.71
C GLN A 293 1.94 -2.08 -2.55
N ARG A 294 2.40 -3.04 -3.36
CA ARG A 294 1.95 -4.44 -3.27
C ARG A 294 2.34 -5.08 -1.95
N ALA A 295 3.55 -4.82 -1.46
CA ALA A 295 3.99 -5.31 -0.16
C ALA A 295 3.12 -4.71 0.97
N ARG A 296 2.91 -3.38 0.98
CA ARG A 296 2.04 -2.72 1.98
C ARG A 296 0.61 -3.26 1.94
N ALA A 297 0.03 -3.39 0.75
CA ALA A 297 -1.32 -3.92 0.58
C ALA A 297 -1.44 -5.35 1.11
N ARG A 298 -0.45 -6.22 0.84
CA ARG A 298 -0.40 -7.58 1.39
C ARG A 298 -0.32 -7.59 2.92
N TRP A 299 0.59 -6.81 3.49
CA TRP A 299 0.72 -6.68 4.95
C TRP A 299 -0.56 -6.18 5.61
N GLN A 300 -1.27 -5.25 4.96
CA GLN A 300 -2.51 -4.70 5.48
C GLN A 300 -3.68 -5.69 5.34
N ALA A 301 -3.74 -6.41 4.21
CA ALA A 301 -4.71 -7.49 4.01
C ALA A 301 -4.52 -8.62 5.03
N GLU A 302 -3.28 -9.05 5.29
CA GLU A 302 -2.95 -10.07 6.29
C GLU A 302 -3.37 -9.62 7.70
N ARG A 303 -3.01 -8.39 8.09
CA ARG A 303 -3.43 -7.82 9.39
C ARG A 303 -4.95 -7.72 9.51
N ASN A 304 -5.64 -7.34 8.45
CA ASN A 304 -7.09 -7.25 8.44
C ASN A 304 -7.73 -8.63 8.51
N ALA A 305 -7.20 -9.63 7.80
CA ALA A 305 -7.66 -11.01 7.87
C ALA A 305 -7.49 -11.61 9.27
N LEU A 306 -6.34 -11.39 9.91
CA LEU A 306 -6.09 -11.83 11.29
C LEU A 306 -7.04 -11.14 12.30
N ARG A 307 -7.28 -9.83 12.13
CA ARG A 307 -8.23 -9.09 12.96
C ARG A 307 -9.66 -9.62 12.79
N LEU A 308 -10.08 -9.86 11.55
CA LEU A 308 -11.40 -10.39 11.24
C LEU A 308 -11.59 -11.82 11.78
N ALA A 309 -10.57 -12.67 11.66
CA ALA A 309 -10.58 -14.01 12.24
C ALA A 309 -10.70 -13.96 13.77
N ARG A 310 -9.93 -13.08 14.43
CA ARG A 310 -10.03 -12.89 15.88
C ARG A 310 -11.40 -12.38 16.31
N SER A 311 -11.96 -11.39 15.61
CA SER A 311 -13.31 -10.88 15.94
C SER A 311 -14.38 -11.95 15.70
N SER A 312 -14.26 -12.75 14.64
CA SER A 312 -15.18 -13.86 14.37
C SER A 312 -15.15 -14.90 15.50
N HIS A 313 -13.95 -15.29 15.97
CA HIS A 313 -13.82 -16.19 17.12
C HIS A 313 -14.42 -15.60 18.41
N GLN A 314 -14.17 -14.32 18.70
CA GLN A 314 -14.73 -13.66 19.88
C GLN A 314 -16.26 -13.60 19.82
N THR A 315 -16.85 -13.32 18.65
CA THR A 315 -18.31 -13.33 18.47
C THR A 315 -18.88 -14.73 18.66
N SER A 316 -18.23 -15.76 18.09
CA SER A 316 -18.66 -17.15 18.26
C SER A 316 -18.63 -17.61 19.72
N GLU A 317 -17.59 -17.23 20.49
CA GLU A 317 -17.53 -17.56 21.92
C GLU A 317 -18.61 -16.83 22.73
N ARG A 318 -18.92 -15.57 22.40
CA ARG A 318 -20.03 -14.83 23.04
C ARG A 318 -21.38 -15.49 22.77
N GLU A 319 -21.62 -15.93 21.55
CA GLU A 319 -22.85 -16.63 21.19
C GLU A 319 -22.97 -17.98 21.92
N LEU A 320 -21.88 -18.74 22.04
CA LEU A 320 -21.86 -19.99 22.81
C LEU A 320 -22.11 -19.74 24.30
N ARG A 321 -21.54 -18.67 24.85
CA ARG A 321 -21.81 -18.24 26.23
C ARG A 321 -23.28 -17.90 26.45
N GLU A 322 -23.88 -17.13 25.55
CA GLU A 322 -25.30 -16.74 25.62
C GLU A 322 -26.21 -17.96 25.52
N ARG A 323 -25.94 -18.87 24.59
CA ARG A 323 -26.66 -20.14 24.46
C ARG A 323 -26.55 -21.00 25.72
N ALA A 324 -25.37 -21.08 26.33
CA ALA A 324 -25.18 -21.82 27.58
C ALA A 324 -25.93 -21.19 28.76
N ALA A 325 -25.97 -19.85 28.83
CA ALA A 325 -26.77 -19.14 29.83
C ALA A 325 -28.27 -19.40 29.64
N HIS A 326 -28.76 -19.39 28.40
CA HIS A 326 -30.14 -19.72 28.07
C HIS A 326 -30.49 -21.18 28.43
N LEU A 327 -29.64 -22.15 28.08
CA LEU A 327 -29.82 -23.55 28.47
C LEU A 327 -29.86 -23.74 29.99
N LYS A 328 -29.01 -23.03 30.73
CA LYS A 328 -29.02 -23.05 32.19
C LYS A 328 -30.35 -22.55 32.74
N HIS A 329 -30.85 -21.42 32.22
CA HIS A 329 -32.12 -20.85 32.66
C HIS A 329 -33.32 -21.77 32.34
N LEU A 330 -33.33 -22.39 31.16
CA LEU A 330 -34.33 -23.41 30.80
C LEU A 330 -34.29 -24.61 31.76
N GLY A 331 -33.09 -25.09 32.10
CA GLY A 331 -32.92 -26.19 33.07
C GLY A 331 -33.45 -25.82 34.46
N GLU A 332 -33.17 -24.62 34.94
CA GLU A 332 -33.70 -24.11 36.22
C GLU A 332 -35.24 -24.00 36.21
N GLY A 333 -35.83 -23.53 35.11
CA GLY A 333 -37.28 -23.47 34.94
C GLY A 333 -37.94 -24.86 34.88
N MET A 334 -37.29 -25.83 34.23
CA MET A 334 -37.75 -27.21 34.20
C MET A 334 -37.65 -27.87 35.58
N ASP A 335 -36.56 -27.64 36.32
CA ASP A 335 -36.39 -28.14 37.68
C ASP A 335 -37.45 -27.55 38.63
N SER A 336 -37.79 -26.26 38.48
CA SER A 336 -38.84 -25.60 39.25
C SER A 336 -40.22 -26.21 38.98
N SER A 337 -40.60 -26.38 37.71
CA SER A 337 -41.90 -26.96 37.35
C SER A 337 -42.02 -28.43 37.75
N LEU A 338 -40.95 -29.22 37.64
CA LEU A 338 -40.89 -30.59 38.16
C LEU A 338 -41.05 -30.62 39.68
N SER A 339 -40.40 -29.69 40.40
CA SER A 339 -40.52 -29.59 41.85
C SER A 339 -41.95 -29.23 42.29
N GLU A 340 -42.61 -28.32 41.58
CA GLU A 340 -44.02 -27.99 41.80
C GLU A 340 -44.93 -29.20 41.58
N MET A 341 -44.75 -29.94 40.47
CA MET A 341 -45.51 -31.17 40.20
C MET A 341 -45.31 -32.24 41.29
N VAL A 342 -44.06 -32.45 41.75
CA VAL A 342 -43.76 -33.35 42.86
C VAL A 342 -44.49 -32.91 44.13
N SER A 343 -44.49 -31.61 44.43
CA SER A 343 -45.17 -31.07 45.61
C SER A 343 -46.70 -31.27 45.55
N TRP A 344 -47.30 -31.06 44.38
CA TRP A 344 -48.72 -31.26 44.14
C TRP A 344 -49.11 -32.75 44.24
N LEU A 345 -48.32 -33.66 43.68
CA LEU A 345 -48.53 -35.11 43.80
C LEU A 345 -48.45 -35.59 45.26
N LYS A 346 -47.54 -35.02 46.05
CA LYS A 346 -47.46 -35.31 47.50
C LYS A 346 -48.71 -34.80 48.23
N ALA A 347 -49.23 -33.62 47.88
CA ALA A 347 -50.45 -33.07 48.46
C ALA A 347 -51.72 -33.89 48.14
N GLN A 348 -51.76 -34.53 46.96
CA GLN A 348 -52.84 -35.45 46.54
C GLN A 348 -52.71 -36.87 47.13
N GLY A 349 -51.69 -37.16 47.94
CA GLY A 349 -51.48 -38.48 48.57
C GLY A 349 -50.74 -39.50 47.70
N HIS A 350 -50.29 -39.14 46.50
CA HIS A 350 -49.56 -40.03 45.58
C HIS A 350 -48.04 -40.06 45.84
N HIS A 351 -47.63 -40.40 47.06
CA HIS A 351 -46.22 -40.33 47.49
C HIS A 351 -45.26 -41.23 46.71
N ALA A 352 -45.69 -42.42 46.31
CA ALA A 352 -44.85 -43.37 45.57
C ALA A 352 -44.46 -42.83 44.17
N VAL A 353 -45.41 -42.24 43.46
CA VAL A 353 -45.20 -41.65 42.13
C VAL A 353 -44.40 -40.35 42.24
N ALA A 354 -44.63 -39.55 43.28
CA ALA A 354 -43.86 -38.34 43.52
C ALA A 354 -42.37 -38.65 43.78
N ASN A 355 -42.06 -39.70 44.55
CA ASN A 355 -40.68 -40.10 44.84
C ASN A 355 -39.97 -40.68 43.62
N SER A 356 -40.65 -41.48 42.79
CA SER A 356 -40.06 -41.99 41.54
C SER A 356 -39.78 -40.88 40.54
N LEU A 357 -40.71 -39.92 40.39
CA LEU A 357 -40.53 -38.75 39.54
C LEU A 357 -39.42 -37.84 40.04
N GLN A 358 -39.30 -37.64 41.36
CA GLN A 358 -38.21 -36.87 41.95
C GLN A 358 -36.84 -37.52 41.70
N HIS A 359 -36.75 -38.85 41.82
CA HIS A 359 -35.52 -39.57 41.49
C HIS A 359 -35.17 -39.44 40.00
N ALA A 360 -36.12 -39.69 39.10
CA ALA A 360 -35.91 -39.57 37.66
C ALA A 360 -35.51 -38.14 37.24
N SER A 361 -36.20 -37.12 37.77
CA SER A 361 -35.87 -35.71 37.56
C SER A 361 -34.45 -35.40 38.00
N SER A 362 -34.02 -35.82 39.20
CA SER A 362 -32.67 -35.55 39.68
C SER A 362 -31.57 -36.10 38.77
N VAL A 363 -31.78 -37.28 38.18
CA VAL A 363 -30.85 -37.90 37.23
C VAL A 363 -30.83 -37.13 35.91
N HIS A 364 -31.99 -36.80 35.35
CA HIS A 364 -32.07 -36.07 34.08
C HIS A 364 -31.54 -34.64 34.19
N SER A 365 -31.82 -33.93 35.28
CA SER A 365 -31.29 -32.57 35.51
C SER A 365 -29.77 -32.57 35.66
N ARG A 366 -29.20 -33.61 36.28
CA ARG A 366 -27.75 -33.79 36.34
C ARG A 366 -27.16 -34.00 34.94
N LEU A 367 -27.70 -34.93 34.17
CA LEU A 367 -27.25 -35.20 32.79
C LEU A 367 -27.39 -33.97 31.90
N PHE A 368 -28.48 -33.23 32.03
CA PHE A 368 -28.70 -31.99 31.28
C PHE A 368 -27.66 -30.92 31.62
N ARG A 369 -27.33 -30.73 32.90
CA ARG A 369 -26.29 -29.79 33.34
C ARG A 369 -24.90 -30.21 32.84
N GLU A 370 -24.59 -31.50 32.87
CA GLU A 370 -23.36 -32.05 32.30
C GLU A 370 -23.29 -31.74 30.78
N GLN A 371 -24.36 -31.98 30.03
CA GLN A 371 -24.43 -31.66 28.59
C GLN A 371 -24.38 -30.15 28.31
N ALA A 372 -25.04 -29.31 29.12
CA ALA A 372 -24.99 -27.85 28.97
C ALA A 372 -23.58 -27.31 29.24
N SER A 373 -22.84 -27.89 30.19
CA SER A 373 -21.46 -27.51 30.51
C SER A 373 -20.48 -27.79 29.36
N MET A 374 -20.83 -28.72 28.45
CA MET A 374 -20.05 -29.02 27.24
C MET A 374 -20.18 -27.95 26.15
N VAL A 375 -21.25 -27.15 26.16
CA VAL A 375 -21.47 -26.07 25.20
C VAL A 375 -20.52 -24.90 25.48
N TYR A 376 -20.43 -24.48 26.74
CA TYR A 376 -19.54 -23.41 27.18
C TYR A 376 -18.95 -23.70 28.57
N PRO A 377 -17.61 -23.63 28.74
CA PRO A 377 -16.96 -23.91 30.01
C PRO A 377 -17.09 -22.71 30.96
N THR A 378 -18.27 -22.49 31.54
CA THR A 378 -18.53 -21.39 32.49
C THR A 378 -17.57 -21.38 33.68
N GLY A 379 -17.14 -22.56 34.16
CA GLY A 379 -16.15 -22.70 35.23
C GLY A 379 -14.74 -22.20 34.86
N LEU A 380 -14.40 -22.10 33.57
CA LEU A 380 -13.10 -21.57 33.13
C LEU A 380 -12.96 -20.08 33.46
N GLU A 381 -14.03 -19.30 33.34
CA GLU A 381 -13.98 -17.88 33.68
C GLU A 381 -13.88 -17.62 35.18
N GLN A 382 -14.50 -18.50 35.98
CA GLN A 382 -14.56 -18.34 37.43
C GLN A 382 -13.29 -18.85 38.12
N VAL A 383 -12.76 -19.98 37.65
CA VAL A 383 -11.72 -20.74 38.34
C VAL A 383 -10.41 -20.81 37.54
N GLY A 384 -10.44 -20.40 36.27
CA GLY A 384 -9.28 -20.34 35.38
C GLY A 384 -9.01 -21.64 34.61
N LEU A 385 -8.23 -21.51 33.53
CA LEU A 385 -7.93 -22.58 32.58
C LEU A 385 -7.45 -23.89 33.21
N TYR A 386 -6.50 -23.85 34.14
CA TYR A 386 -5.87 -25.06 34.65
C TYR A 386 -6.77 -25.89 35.54
N ILE A 387 -7.64 -25.23 36.31
CA ILE A 387 -8.62 -25.93 37.13
C ILE A 387 -9.75 -26.46 36.24
N ALA A 388 -10.19 -25.69 35.24
CA ALA A 388 -11.17 -26.15 34.25
C ALA A 388 -10.69 -27.39 33.45
N LEU A 389 -9.38 -27.53 33.21
CA LEU A 389 -8.81 -28.72 32.55
C LEU A 389 -8.66 -29.94 33.47
N HIS A 390 -8.54 -29.75 34.79
CA HIS A 390 -8.39 -30.86 35.75
C HIS A 390 -9.70 -31.32 36.37
N ALA A 391 -10.66 -30.40 36.55
CA ALA A 391 -11.89 -30.65 37.28
C ALA A 391 -13.17 -30.36 36.47
N GLY A 392 -13.02 -29.88 35.22
CA GLY A 392 -14.16 -29.65 34.32
C GLY A 392 -14.49 -30.87 33.46
N GLY A 393 -15.56 -30.77 32.65
CA GLY A 393 -16.06 -31.86 31.81
C GLY A 393 -15.05 -32.44 30.81
N ALA A 394 -14.04 -31.67 30.41
CA ALA A 394 -12.95 -32.17 29.57
C ALA A 394 -12.14 -33.29 30.26
N CYS A 395 -11.87 -33.16 31.57
CA CYS A 395 -11.14 -34.18 32.31
C CYS A 395 -11.95 -35.48 32.42
N GLU A 396 -13.25 -35.36 32.67
CA GLU A 396 -14.16 -36.51 32.76
C GLU A 396 -14.21 -37.28 31.43
N ILE A 397 -14.35 -36.56 30.30
CA ILE A 397 -14.33 -37.17 28.97
C ILE A 397 -12.98 -37.85 28.71
N TRP A 398 -11.87 -37.18 29.04
CA TRP A 398 -10.54 -37.76 28.85
C TRP A 398 -10.33 -39.01 29.70
N ASN A 399 -10.80 -39.02 30.95
CA ASN A 399 -10.72 -40.18 31.83
C ASN A 399 -11.56 -41.35 31.31
N ASN A 400 -12.75 -41.08 30.75
CA ASN A 400 -13.63 -42.09 30.17
C ASN A 400 -13.00 -42.80 28.95
N THR A 401 -12.06 -42.16 28.25
CA THR A 401 -11.34 -42.81 27.15
C THR A 401 -10.23 -43.75 27.61
N HIS A 402 -9.81 -43.68 28.88
CA HIS A 402 -8.67 -44.42 29.47
C HIS A 402 -7.33 -44.32 28.70
N ARG A 403 -7.23 -43.41 27.72
CA ARG A 403 -6.05 -43.22 26.87
C ARG A 403 -5.30 -41.92 27.17
N VAL A 404 -5.93 -40.98 27.86
CA VAL A 404 -5.34 -39.68 28.17
C VAL A 404 -4.75 -39.70 29.57
N ILE A 405 -3.46 -39.41 29.68
CA ILE A 405 -2.75 -39.28 30.95
C ILE A 405 -3.11 -37.92 31.58
N PRO A 406 -3.25 -37.82 32.91
CA PRO A 406 -3.51 -36.55 33.59
C PRO A 406 -2.59 -35.42 33.10
N PRO A 407 -3.16 -34.25 32.74
CA PRO A 407 -2.42 -33.17 32.10
C PRO A 407 -1.38 -32.58 33.04
N ARG A 408 -0.16 -32.34 32.55
CA ARG A 408 0.88 -31.65 33.33
C ARG A 408 0.85 -30.16 33.04
N LEU A 409 0.30 -29.37 33.96
CA LEU A 409 0.14 -27.93 33.81
C LEU A 409 1.15 -27.17 34.69
N ALA A 410 1.80 -26.14 34.16
CA ALA A 410 2.83 -25.36 34.85
C ALA A 410 2.71 -23.86 34.59
N GLY A 411 3.03 -23.03 35.58
CA GLY A 411 2.90 -21.56 35.50
C GLY A 411 1.54 -21.04 35.96
N ASN A 412 1.29 -19.74 35.76
CA ASN A 412 0.06 -19.08 36.17
C ASN A 412 -0.78 -18.62 34.95
N PRO A 413 -1.88 -19.32 34.60
CA PRO A 413 -2.73 -18.98 33.46
C PRO A 413 -3.61 -17.75 33.73
N CYS A 414 -3.85 -17.37 34.99
CA CYS A 414 -4.70 -16.22 35.35
C CYS A 414 -4.10 -14.88 34.92
N LEU A 415 -2.82 -14.87 34.53
CA LEU A 415 -2.16 -13.69 33.96
C LEU A 415 -2.49 -13.44 32.48
N LEU A 416 -3.18 -14.40 31.85
CA LEU A 416 -3.63 -14.37 30.45
C LEU A 416 -5.07 -13.88 30.38
N SER A 417 -5.42 -13.17 29.31
CA SER A 417 -6.82 -12.80 29.05
C SER A 417 -7.76 -14.02 28.96
N VAL A 418 -9.03 -13.83 29.34
CA VAL A 418 -10.06 -14.88 29.28
C VAL A 418 -10.21 -15.42 27.85
N ASP A 419 -10.20 -14.55 26.84
CA ASP A 419 -10.22 -14.93 25.42
C ASP A 419 -9.08 -15.89 25.07
N LEU A 420 -7.85 -15.60 25.53
CA LEU A 420 -6.69 -16.44 25.27
C LEU A 420 -6.79 -17.78 26.00
N GLN A 421 -7.34 -17.78 27.22
CA GLN A 421 -7.60 -18.99 28.00
C GLN A 421 -8.67 -19.88 27.34
N LEU A 422 -9.75 -19.31 26.82
CA LEU A 422 -10.78 -20.03 26.07
C LEU A 422 -10.22 -20.60 24.76
N ALA A 423 -9.45 -19.80 24.03
CA ALA A 423 -8.84 -20.22 22.77
C ALA A 423 -7.92 -21.44 22.96
N ILE A 424 -7.07 -21.44 24.00
CA ILE A 424 -6.21 -22.59 24.29
C ILE A 424 -7.01 -23.79 24.83
N TYR A 425 -8.05 -23.57 25.62
CA TYR A 425 -8.93 -24.65 26.10
C TYR A 425 -9.57 -25.40 24.93
N ARG A 426 -10.21 -24.67 24.00
CA ARG A 426 -10.81 -25.25 22.79
C ARG A 426 -9.77 -25.97 21.94
N SER A 427 -8.61 -25.35 21.71
CA SER A 427 -7.54 -25.96 20.91
C SER A 427 -6.92 -27.20 21.56
N LEU A 428 -6.85 -27.26 22.88
CA LEU A 428 -6.39 -28.45 23.59
C LEU A 428 -7.38 -29.61 23.46
N ILE A 429 -8.67 -29.34 23.66
CA ILE A 429 -9.72 -30.36 23.48
C ILE A 429 -9.70 -30.89 22.06
N GLU A 430 -9.65 -30.00 21.08
CA GLU A 430 -9.65 -30.35 19.65
C GLU A 430 -8.36 -31.09 19.24
N ALA A 431 -7.22 -30.73 19.80
CA ALA A 431 -5.96 -31.46 19.57
C ALA A 431 -5.98 -32.86 20.19
N VAL A 432 -6.53 -33.01 21.40
CA VAL A 432 -6.65 -34.31 22.06
C VAL A 432 -7.66 -35.19 21.33
N SER A 433 -8.83 -34.66 20.92
CA SER A 433 -9.81 -35.42 20.17
C SER A 433 -9.24 -35.90 18.83
N LEU A 434 -8.51 -35.05 18.11
CA LEU A 434 -7.85 -35.40 16.85
C LEU A 434 -6.84 -36.53 17.01
N LEU A 435 -6.03 -36.53 18.08
CA LEU A 435 -5.09 -37.64 18.35
C LEU A 435 -5.80 -38.91 18.78
N LEU A 436 -6.90 -38.81 19.53
CA LEU A 436 -7.69 -39.98 19.94
C LEU A 436 -8.39 -40.65 18.75
N GLU A 437 -8.86 -39.85 17.79
CA GLU A 437 -9.53 -40.30 16.56
C GLU A 437 -8.57 -40.96 15.55
N LEU A 438 -7.38 -40.38 15.35
CA LEU A 438 -6.51 -40.75 14.22
C LEU A 438 -5.31 -41.60 14.58
N GLU A 439 -4.85 -41.54 15.84
CA GLU A 439 -3.65 -42.24 16.28
C GLU A 439 -3.99 -43.30 17.31
N THR A 440 -3.16 -44.35 17.38
CA THR A 440 -3.26 -45.39 18.41
C THR A 440 -2.23 -45.13 19.51
N GLY A 441 -2.60 -45.41 20.77
CA GLY A 441 -1.71 -45.23 21.93
C GLY A 441 -2.20 -44.20 22.95
N GLN A 442 -1.40 -44.02 24.01
CA GLN A 442 -1.71 -43.10 25.10
C GLN A 442 -1.31 -41.66 24.75
N VAL A 443 -2.14 -40.70 25.13
CA VAL A 443 -1.96 -39.26 24.86
C VAL A 443 -1.54 -38.55 26.15
N CYS A 444 -0.52 -37.69 26.06
CA CYS A 444 -0.06 -36.85 27.15
C CYS A 444 -0.25 -35.38 26.78
N VAL A 445 -0.86 -34.63 27.69
CA VAL A 445 -1.03 -33.17 27.56
C VAL A 445 -0.09 -32.48 28.54
N ARG A 446 0.65 -31.48 28.04
CA ARG A 446 1.48 -30.60 28.86
C ARG A 446 1.19 -29.16 28.48
N ALA A 447 0.96 -28.28 29.44
CA ALA A 447 0.83 -26.86 29.16
C ALA A 447 1.66 -26.02 30.12
N ARG A 448 2.31 -24.98 29.60
CA ARG A 448 3.09 -24.04 30.39
C ARG A 448 2.75 -22.62 30.01
N SER A 449 2.27 -21.85 30.99
CA SER A 449 2.06 -20.40 30.86
C SER A 449 3.30 -19.65 31.34
N GLY A 450 3.58 -18.49 30.74
CA GLY A 450 4.75 -17.71 31.09
C GLY A 450 4.84 -16.36 30.39
N ARG A 451 5.93 -15.66 30.65
CA ARG A 451 6.29 -14.39 30.02
C ARG A 451 7.61 -14.54 29.29
N ALA A 452 7.69 -14.08 28.05
CA ALA A 452 8.92 -14.08 27.26
C ALA A 452 8.92 -12.86 26.32
N GLY A 453 10.01 -12.09 26.32
CA GLY A 453 10.22 -10.99 25.36
C GLY A 453 9.11 -9.94 25.31
N GLY A 454 8.59 -9.52 26.47
CA GLY A 454 7.48 -8.53 26.52
C GLY A 454 6.11 -9.07 26.09
N ARG A 455 5.98 -10.39 25.93
CA ARG A 455 4.72 -11.08 25.62
C ARG A 455 4.34 -12.01 26.77
N ARG A 456 3.04 -12.13 27.04
CA ARG A 456 2.46 -13.17 27.90
C ARG A 456 1.88 -14.24 27.00
N GLY A 457 2.05 -15.51 27.35
CA GLY A 457 1.53 -16.58 26.51
C GLY A 457 1.52 -17.93 27.18
N ILE A 458 1.03 -18.90 26.43
CA ILE A 458 0.95 -20.30 26.81
C ILE A 458 1.48 -21.18 25.70
N VAL A 459 2.27 -22.18 26.08
CA VAL A 459 2.71 -23.25 25.20
C VAL A 459 2.04 -24.52 25.67
N ALA A 460 1.27 -25.17 24.81
CA ALA A 460 0.75 -26.50 25.05
C ALA A 460 1.41 -27.51 24.11
N VAL A 461 1.65 -28.72 24.61
CA VAL A 461 2.19 -29.84 23.86
C VAL A 461 1.27 -31.02 24.11
N VAL A 462 0.68 -31.52 23.03
CA VAL A 462 -0.09 -32.75 23.04
C VAL A 462 0.72 -33.79 22.29
N SER A 463 1.03 -34.92 22.91
CA SER A 463 1.93 -35.93 22.34
C SER A 463 1.47 -37.34 22.62
N LEU A 464 1.85 -38.28 21.76
CA LEU A 464 1.79 -39.70 22.11
C LEU A 464 2.82 -40.01 23.20
N LEU A 465 2.51 -40.94 24.11
CA LEU A 465 3.43 -41.35 25.17
C LEU A 465 4.65 -42.05 24.58
N ASP A 466 4.43 -42.90 23.57
CA ASP A 466 5.49 -43.56 22.84
C ASP A 466 6.26 -42.54 22.00
N ARG A 467 7.58 -42.47 22.25
CA ARG A 467 8.49 -41.56 21.55
C ARG A 467 8.94 -42.10 20.19
N GLY A 468 8.82 -43.41 19.98
CA GLY A 468 9.17 -44.08 18.72
C GLY A 468 8.11 -43.90 17.64
N CYS A 469 6.84 -43.71 18.02
CA CYS A 469 5.75 -43.49 17.08
C CYS A 469 5.69 -42.05 16.61
N THR A 470 5.82 -41.80 15.31
CA THR A 470 5.59 -40.48 14.72
C THR A 470 4.13 -40.30 14.35
N LEU A 471 3.62 -39.06 14.46
CA LEU A 471 2.27 -38.74 14.00
C LEU A 471 2.15 -39.01 12.49
N SER A 472 1.04 -39.59 12.06
CA SER A 472 0.80 -39.81 10.63
C SER A 472 0.66 -38.49 9.87
N ALA A 473 0.99 -38.49 8.58
CA ALA A 473 0.86 -37.30 7.73
C ALA A 473 -0.58 -36.75 7.71
N ARG A 474 -1.57 -37.64 7.72
CA ARG A 474 -3.00 -37.27 7.81
C ARG A 474 -3.31 -36.50 9.08
N THR A 475 -2.79 -36.96 10.22
CA THR A 475 -2.95 -36.29 11.52
C THR A 475 -2.29 -34.92 11.51
N THR A 476 -1.09 -34.79 10.91
CA THR A 476 -0.40 -33.50 10.84
C THR A 476 -1.14 -32.49 9.96
N ASP A 477 -1.70 -32.93 8.82
CA ASP A 477 -2.43 -32.05 7.91
C ASP A 477 -3.75 -31.59 8.54
N GLN A 478 -4.54 -32.50 9.13
CA GLN A 478 -5.78 -32.14 9.82
C GLN A 478 -5.53 -31.26 11.06
N ALA A 479 -4.42 -31.48 11.77
CA ALA A 479 -4.03 -30.63 12.88
C ALA A 479 -3.77 -29.18 12.43
N VAL A 480 -3.04 -29.00 11.32
CA VAL A 480 -2.78 -27.66 10.77
C VAL A 480 -4.08 -27.04 10.28
N GLU A 481 -4.89 -27.78 9.53
CA GLU A 481 -6.16 -27.28 8.98
C GLU A 481 -7.12 -26.81 10.08
N ARG A 482 -7.31 -27.60 11.14
CA ARG A 482 -8.27 -27.31 12.21
C ARG A 482 -7.76 -26.27 13.22
N LEU A 483 -6.47 -26.29 13.56
CA LEU A 483 -5.93 -25.51 14.68
C LEU A 483 -5.21 -24.22 14.24
N ALA A 484 -4.65 -24.16 13.03
CA ALA A 484 -3.81 -23.03 12.61
C ALA A 484 -4.59 -21.72 12.54
N GLY A 485 -5.85 -21.74 12.07
CA GLY A 485 -6.68 -20.54 11.98
C GLY A 485 -6.83 -19.83 13.34
N ARG A 486 -7.17 -20.60 14.38
CA ARG A 486 -7.29 -20.07 15.75
C ARG A 486 -5.94 -19.65 16.31
N MET A 487 -4.86 -20.42 16.10
CA MET A 487 -3.54 -20.05 16.59
C MET A 487 -3.06 -18.72 15.97
N LEU A 488 -3.14 -18.59 14.64
CA LEU A 488 -2.69 -17.39 13.93
C LEU A 488 -3.47 -16.14 14.36
N ALA A 489 -4.78 -16.25 14.60
CA ALA A 489 -5.61 -15.15 15.08
C ALA A 489 -5.15 -14.56 16.43
N TYR A 490 -4.53 -15.39 17.28
CA TYR A 490 -3.93 -14.99 18.56
C TYR A 490 -2.39 -14.88 18.48
N GLY A 491 -1.83 -14.64 17.30
CA GLY A 491 -0.38 -14.47 17.08
C GLY A 491 0.45 -15.72 17.35
N GLY A 492 -0.20 -16.86 17.47
CA GLY A 492 0.36 -18.15 17.79
C GLY A 492 0.74 -19.01 16.57
N THR A 493 1.26 -20.20 16.83
CA THR A 493 1.60 -21.19 15.79
C THR A 493 1.28 -22.61 16.24
N VAL A 494 1.00 -23.47 15.26
CA VAL A 494 0.94 -24.93 15.42
C VAL A 494 2.19 -25.52 14.82
N HIS A 495 2.84 -26.43 15.53
CA HIS A 495 4.00 -27.14 15.02
C HIS A 495 3.90 -28.63 15.33
N CYS A 496 3.92 -29.46 14.30
CA CYS A 496 3.92 -30.91 14.42
C CYS A 496 5.36 -31.41 14.25
N ARG A 497 5.90 -32.14 15.24
CA ARG A 497 7.25 -32.70 15.15
C ARG A 497 7.32 -34.07 15.80
N GLY A 498 7.59 -35.10 15.00
CA GLY A 498 7.66 -36.48 15.48
C GLY A 498 6.32 -36.91 16.08
N ASN A 499 6.31 -37.23 17.37
CA ASN A 499 5.14 -37.74 18.10
C ASN A 499 4.27 -36.66 18.78
N ARG A 500 4.51 -35.38 18.48
CA ARG A 500 4.00 -34.26 19.28
C ARG A 500 3.55 -33.08 18.47
N LEU A 501 2.45 -32.49 18.93
CA LEU A 501 1.81 -31.31 18.43
C LEU A 501 2.01 -30.18 19.46
N ARG A 502 2.70 -29.13 19.05
CA ARG A 502 3.01 -27.96 19.88
C ARG A 502 2.14 -26.78 19.45
N LEU A 503 1.34 -26.31 20.38
CA LEU A 503 0.51 -25.12 20.26
C LEU A 503 1.18 -23.98 21.03
N VAL A 504 1.29 -22.82 20.41
CA VAL A 504 1.78 -21.61 21.06
C VAL A 504 0.75 -20.53 20.81
N LEU A 505 0.30 -19.84 21.86
CA LEU A 505 -0.46 -18.60 21.73
C LEU A 505 0.16 -17.54 22.64
N HIS A 506 0.08 -16.28 22.22
CA HIS A 506 0.59 -15.18 23.01
C HIS A 506 -0.19 -13.89 22.79
N GLU A 507 -0.18 -13.02 23.77
CA GLU A 507 -0.69 -11.67 23.69
C GLU A 507 0.41 -10.66 24.02
N SER A 508 0.33 -9.48 23.39
CA SER A 508 1.18 -8.36 23.75
C SER A 508 0.83 -7.91 25.16
N ILE A 509 1.86 -7.63 25.98
CA ILE A 509 1.69 -6.95 27.26
C ILE A 509 1.39 -5.48 26.96
N THR A 510 0.21 -5.21 26.43
CA THR A 510 -0.32 -3.85 26.38
C THR A 510 -0.70 -3.51 27.82
N HIS A 511 -0.11 -2.45 28.38
CA HIS A 511 -0.54 -1.89 29.66
C HIS A 511 -2.07 -1.80 29.64
N ALA A 512 -2.74 -2.60 30.47
CA ALA A 512 -4.13 -2.37 30.77
C ALA A 512 -4.20 -0.97 31.37
N ALA A 513 -4.75 -0.02 30.62
CA ALA A 513 -5.24 1.21 31.21
C ALA A 513 -6.20 0.78 32.33
N PRO A 514 -6.07 1.33 33.56
CA PRO A 514 -7.00 1.01 34.62
C PRO A 514 -8.39 1.41 34.15
N ALA A 515 -9.34 0.49 34.26
CA ALA A 515 -10.75 0.83 34.16
C ALA A 515 -11.00 1.96 35.15
N ALA A 516 -11.50 3.10 34.65
CA ALA A 516 -11.96 4.19 35.49
C ALA A 516 -13.00 3.62 36.46
N ALA A 517 -12.73 3.80 37.75
CA ALA A 517 -13.68 3.56 38.83
C ALA A 517 -14.78 4.63 38.81
#